data_AF-A0A132GYW7-F1
#
_entry.id   AF-A0A132GYW7-F1
#
_cell.length_a   1.000
_cell.length_b   1.000
_cell.length_c   1.000
_cell.angle_alpha   90.00
_cell.angle_beta   90.00
_cell.angle_gamma   90.00
#
_symmetry.space_group_name_H-M   'P 1'
#
loop_
_entity.id
_entity.type
_entity.pdbx_description
1 polymer ?
#
loop_
_entity_poly.entity_id
_entity_poly.type
_entity_poly.pdbx_seq_one_letter_code
_entity_poly.pdbx_strand_id
1 'polypeptide(L)'
;MIITIICITILAYAIAGKDINKQLEKLKGVDWKAKSSDVFGKIGVYAKKAGRVATKPLLQLYYVLTMGETTTLEKALIVGAILYTVMPFSLIPFKAHRILGLLDEGLAVLYVVKKVQSKITPEINAKVDETLNAWFGTEETAQTTEPAE
;
A
#
# COMPACT_ATOMS: atom_id res chain seq x y z
N MET A 1 10.75 10.64 -7.13
CA MET A 1 9.50 11.25 -7.66
C MET A 1 9.03 10.63 -8.98
N ILE A 2 9.89 10.45 -9.99
CA ILE A 2 9.51 9.86 -11.30
C ILE A 2 8.87 8.46 -11.17
N ILE A 3 9.52 7.53 -10.44
CA ILE A 3 9.02 6.16 -10.23
C ILE A 3 7.61 6.15 -9.62
N THR A 4 7.35 7.03 -8.64
CA THR A 4 6.04 7.16 -8.00
C THR A 4 4.96 7.51 -9.02
N ILE A 5 5.21 8.49 -9.89
CA ILE A 5 4.27 8.91 -10.93
C ILE A 5 4.00 7.76 -11.90
N ILE A 6 5.05 7.00 -12.28
CA ILE A 6 4.90 5.83 -13.14
C ILE A 6 4.04 4.76 -12.48
N CYS A 7 4.26 4.44 -11.19
CA CYS A 7 3.47 3.45 -10.46
C CYS A 7 1.99 3.85 -10.36
N ILE A 8 1.70 5.12 -10.03
CA ILE A 8 0.32 5.65 -9.98
C ILE A 8 -0.33 5.61 -11.38
N THR A 9 0.44 5.94 -12.43
CA THR A 9 -0.06 5.86 -13.81
C THR A 9 -0.38 4.41 -14.22
N ILE A 10 0.47 3.45 -13.87
CA ILE A 10 0.24 2.02 -14.13
C ILE A 10 -1.00 1.54 -13.40
N LEU A 11 -1.17 1.90 -12.13
CA LEU A 11 -2.35 1.55 -11.35
C LEU A 11 -3.64 2.04 -12.03
N ALA A 12 -3.66 3.32 -12.39
CA ALA A 12 -4.79 3.93 -13.07
C ALA A 12 -5.13 3.26 -14.41
N TYR A 13 -4.10 2.95 -15.19
CA TYR A 13 -4.27 2.34 -16.50
C TYR A 13 -4.73 0.88 -16.36
N ALA A 14 -4.20 0.14 -15.39
CA ALA A 14 -4.60 -1.23 -15.09
C ALA A 14 -6.08 -1.31 -14.66
N ILE A 15 -6.56 -0.34 -13.87
CA ILE A 15 -7.97 -0.27 -13.46
C ILE A 15 -8.87 0.12 -14.65
N ALA A 16 -8.41 1.03 -15.50
CA ALA A 16 -9.14 1.46 -16.70
C ALA A 16 -9.04 0.48 -17.89
N GLY A 17 -8.41 -0.68 -17.74
CA GLY A 17 -8.21 -1.66 -18.81
C GLY A 17 -7.33 -1.17 -19.96
N LYS A 18 -6.45 -0.18 -19.72
CA LYS A 18 -5.55 0.41 -20.72
C LYS A 18 -4.22 -0.33 -20.78
N ASP A 19 -3.54 -0.24 -21.92
CA ASP A 19 -2.18 -0.77 -22.09
C ASP A 19 -1.19 -0.10 -21.12
N ILE A 20 -0.43 -0.93 -20.41
CA ILE A 20 0.56 -0.50 -19.40
C ILE A 20 2.00 -0.83 -19.80
N ASN A 21 2.22 -1.48 -20.94
CA ASN A 21 3.52 -2.07 -21.31
C ASN A 21 4.60 -0.98 -21.40
N LYS A 22 4.27 0.16 -22.02
CA LYS A 22 5.20 1.30 -22.13
C LYS A 22 5.65 1.84 -20.78
N GLN A 23 4.78 1.83 -19.76
CA GLN A 23 5.08 2.32 -18.42
C GLN A 23 5.86 1.27 -17.63
N LEU A 24 5.52 -0.01 -17.82
CA LEU A 24 6.18 -1.14 -17.17
C LEU A 24 7.65 -1.25 -17.61
N GLU A 25 7.94 -1.01 -18.89
CA GLU A 25 9.30 -0.96 -19.43
C GLU A 25 10.18 0.08 -18.73
N LYS A 26 9.61 1.21 -18.30
CA LYS A 26 10.34 2.27 -17.58
C LYS A 26 10.71 1.88 -16.14
N LEU A 27 10.21 0.75 -15.65
CA LEU A 27 10.55 0.21 -14.33
C LEU A 27 11.67 -0.82 -14.37
N LYS A 28 12.25 -1.10 -15.56
CA LYS A 28 13.45 -1.93 -15.67
C LYS A 28 14.61 -1.28 -14.91
N GLY A 29 15.27 -2.08 -14.08
CA GLY A 29 16.41 -1.62 -13.27
C GLY A 29 16.04 -0.80 -12.03
N VAL A 30 14.76 -0.70 -11.66
CA VAL A 30 14.36 -0.06 -10.41
C VAL A 30 14.87 -0.88 -9.22
N ASP A 31 15.52 -0.21 -8.28
CA ASP A 31 15.83 -0.79 -6.96
C ASP A 31 14.56 -0.84 -6.10
N TRP A 32 13.89 -2.00 -6.15
CA TRP A 32 12.68 -2.25 -5.39
C TRP A 32 12.91 -2.35 -3.88
N LYS A 33 14.14 -2.66 -3.44
CA LYS A 33 14.47 -2.75 -2.01
C LYS A 33 14.60 -1.36 -1.41
N ALA A 34 15.32 -0.45 -2.08
CA ALA A 34 15.34 0.95 -1.69
C ALA A 34 13.93 1.55 -1.72
N LYS A 35 13.15 1.20 -2.75
CA LYS A 35 11.78 1.72 -2.88
C LYS A 35 10.83 1.21 -1.79
N SER A 36 10.90 -0.06 -1.41
CA SER A 36 10.05 -0.61 -0.33
C SER A 36 10.37 0.05 1.02
N SER A 37 11.65 0.33 1.31
CA SER A 37 12.04 1.06 2.52
C SER A 37 11.45 2.47 2.60
N ASP A 38 11.49 3.23 1.49
CA ASP A 38 10.83 4.56 1.40
C ASP A 38 9.32 4.46 1.64
N VAL A 39 8.67 3.44 1.05
CA VAL A 39 7.23 3.21 1.18
C VAL A 39 6.86 2.87 2.62
N PHE A 40 7.62 2.00 3.29
CA PHE A 40 7.38 1.63 4.70
C PHE A 40 7.36 2.84 5.63
N GLY A 41 8.33 3.75 5.46
CA GLY A 41 8.37 4.99 6.24
C GLY A 41 7.12 5.86 6.05
N LYS A 42 6.57 5.91 4.83
CA LYS A 42 5.34 6.68 4.56
C LYS A 42 4.09 6.01 5.14
N ILE A 43 4.03 4.68 5.12
CA ILE A 43 2.96 3.94 5.82
C ILE A 43 2.99 4.29 7.31
N GLY A 44 4.17 4.31 7.95
CA GLY A 44 4.29 4.66 9.36
C GLY A 44 3.80 6.08 9.68
N VAL A 45 4.06 7.07 8.82
CA VAL A 45 3.55 8.44 8.99
C VAL A 45 2.03 8.49 8.82
N TYR A 46 1.49 7.78 7.83
CA TYR A 46 0.04 7.65 7.62
C TYR A 46 -0.65 6.95 8.79
N ALA A 47 -0.05 5.89 9.32
CA ALA A 47 -0.59 5.06 10.39
C ALA A 47 -0.90 5.86 11.66
N LYS A 48 -0.04 6.83 12.00
CA LYS A 48 -0.26 7.75 13.13
C LYS A 48 -1.54 8.59 13.02
N LYS A 49 -2.02 8.83 11.79
CA LYS A 49 -3.22 9.65 11.53
C LYS A 49 -4.46 8.81 11.26
N ALA A 50 -4.32 7.73 10.49
CA ALA A 50 -5.44 6.91 10.01
C ALA A 50 -5.79 5.74 10.93
N GLY A 51 -4.88 5.38 11.85
CA GLY A 51 -5.10 4.31 12.82
C GLY A 51 -4.87 2.90 12.29
N ARG A 52 -5.01 1.93 13.21
CA ARG A 52 -4.65 0.52 13.01
C ARG A 52 -5.39 -0.15 11.86
N VAL A 53 -6.72 0.01 11.82
CA VAL A 53 -7.60 -0.65 10.84
C VAL A 53 -7.26 -0.23 9.40
N ALA A 54 -7.13 1.08 9.17
CA ALA A 54 -6.79 1.62 7.84
C ALA A 54 -5.36 1.29 7.40
N THR A 55 -4.46 1.03 8.35
CA THR A 55 -3.05 0.71 8.08
C THR A 55 -2.85 -0.76 7.68
N LYS A 56 -3.68 -1.67 8.20
CA LYS A 56 -3.58 -3.12 7.96
C LYS A 56 -3.46 -3.50 6.47
N PRO A 57 -4.35 -3.06 5.55
CA PRO A 57 -4.22 -3.42 4.15
C PRO A 57 -2.95 -2.85 3.48
N LEU A 58 -2.47 -1.67 3.91
CA LEU A 58 -1.23 -1.11 3.38
C LEU A 58 0.00 -1.94 3.80
N LEU A 59 -0.01 -2.46 5.03
CA LEU A 59 1.05 -3.35 5.51
C LEU A 59 1.02 -4.71 4.81
N GLN A 60 -0.17 -5.27 4.54
CA GLN A 60 -0.29 -6.50 3.74
C GLN A 60 0.36 -6.31 2.36
N LEU A 61 0.01 -5.22 1.68
CA LEU A 61 0.61 -4.87 0.39
C LEU A 61 2.13 -4.67 0.51
N TYR A 62 2.61 -3.98 1.55
CA TYR A 62 4.04 -3.79 1.79
C TYR A 62 4.78 -5.12 1.93
N TYR A 63 4.26 -6.06 2.73
CA TYR A 63 4.94 -7.33 2.91
C TYR A 63 4.96 -8.17 1.62
N VAL A 64 3.89 -8.13 0.82
CA VAL A 64 3.90 -8.73 -0.53
C VAL A 64 4.94 -8.06 -1.43
N LEU A 65 5.09 -6.73 -1.39
CA LEU A 65 6.11 -6.00 -2.16
C LEU A 65 7.55 -6.48 -1.84
N THR A 66 7.80 -6.93 -0.61
CA THR A 66 9.13 -7.42 -0.19
C THR A 66 9.43 -8.86 -0.61
N MET A 67 8.45 -9.62 -1.11
CA MET A 67 8.66 -11.00 -1.54
C MET A 67 9.48 -11.06 -2.83
N GLY A 68 10.38 -12.04 -2.93
CA GLY A 68 11.23 -12.25 -4.12
C GLY A 68 10.43 -12.62 -5.37
N GLU A 69 9.32 -13.33 -5.20
CA GLU A 69 8.43 -13.80 -6.27
C GLU A 69 7.46 -12.73 -6.80
N THR A 70 7.39 -11.56 -6.17
CA THR A 70 6.49 -10.48 -6.60
C THR A 70 7.00 -9.85 -7.89
N THR A 71 6.16 -9.90 -8.93
CA THR A 71 6.49 -9.42 -10.28
C THR A 71 6.62 -7.90 -10.31
N THR A 72 7.36 -7.36 -11.29
CA THR A 72 7.50 -5.90 -11.48
C THR A 72 6.14 -5.18 -11.59
N LEU A 73 5.16 -5.81 -12.24
CA LEU A 73 3.81 -5.27 -12.34
C LEU A 73 3.14 -5.19 -10.96
N GLU A 74 3.15 -6.27 -10.19
CA GLU A 74 2.57 -6.29 -8.85
C GLU A 74 3.26 -5.27 -7.94
N LYS A 75 4.59 -5.18 -7.98
CA LYS A 75 5.35 -4.15 -7.24
C LYS A 75 4.91 -2.74 -7.63
N ALA A 76 4.72 -2.47 -8.92
CA ALA A 76 4.25 -1.17 -9.40
C ALA A 76 2.82 -0.86 -8.93
N LEU A 77 1.91 -1.84 -8.98
CA LEU A 77 0.54 -1.68 -8.50
C LEU A 77 0.48 -1.43 -6.99
N ILE A 78 1.23 -2.21 -6.22
CA ILE A 78 1.36 -2.05 -4.76
C ILE A 78 1.90 -0.67 -4.40
N VAL A 79 3.04 -0.29 -4.96
CA VAL A 79 3.66 1.02 -4.70
C VAL A 79 2.73 2.14 -5.15
N GLY A 80 2.04 1.97 -6.28
CA GLY A 80 1.04 2.91 -6.77
C GLY A 80 -0.09 3.11 -5.77
N ALA A 81 -0.69 2.03 -5.28
CA ALA A 81 -1.82 2.09 -4.36
C ALA A 81 -1.42 2.68 -3.00
N ILE A 82 -0.30 2.24 -2.43
CA ILE A 82 0.17 2.78 -1.15
C ILE A 82 0.47 4.27 -1.28
N LEU A 83 1.22 4.69 -2.31
CA LEU A 83 1.59 6.10 -2.47
C LEU A 83 0.41 6.99 -2.83
N TYR A 84 -0.59 6.44 -3.52
CA TYR A 84 -1.85 7.13 -3.76
C TYR A 84 -2.58 7.47 -2.44
N THR A 85 -2.60 6.53 -1.49
CA THR A 85 -3.26 6.70 -0.19
C THR A 85 -2.47 7.56 0.79
N VAL A 86 -1.14 7.43 0.85
CA VAL A 86 -0.33 8.05 1.94
C VAL A 86 0.26 9.42 1.57
N MET A 87 0.27 9.81 0.28
CA MET A 87 0.86 11.09 -0.13
C MET A 87 -0.14 12.23 -0.02
N PRO A 88 0.29 13.43 0.40
CA PRO A 88 -0.55 14.60 0.36
C PRO A 88 -0.89 14.97 -1.09
N PHE A 89 -2.16 15.28 -1.36
CA PHE A 89 -2.70 15.59 -2.68
C PHE A 89 -1.88 16.65 -3.44
N SER A 90 -1.31 17.62 -2.72
CA SER A 90 -0.42 18.67 -3.24
C SER A 90 0.81 18.19 -4.02
N LEU A 91 1.29 16.96 -3.78
CA LEU A 91 2.47 16.40 -4.45
C LEU A 91 2.12 15.61 -5.71
N ILE A 92 0.82 15.45 -5.99
CA ILE A 92 0.36 14.70 -7.15
C ILE A 92 0.30 15.66 -8.34
N PRO A 93 0.92 15.34 -9.49
CA PRO A 93 0.87 16.22 -10.66
C PRO A 93 -0.57 16.50 -11.11
N PHE A 94 -0.87 17.71 -11.61
CA PHE A 94 -2.21 18.07 -12.10
C PHE A 94 -2.75 17.08 -13.15
N LYS A 95 -1.87 16.52 -13.98
CA LYS A 95 -2.23 15.50 -14.99
C LYS A 95 -2.78 14.20 -14.37
N ALA A 96 -2.38 13.88 -13.14
CA ALA A 96 -2.89 12.73 -12.40
C ALA A 96 -4.18 13.05 -11.61
N HIS A 97 -4.59 14.31 -11.49
CA HIS A 97 -5.86 14.68 -10.84
C HIS A 97 -7.09 14.15 -11.59
N ARG A 98 -7.05 14.13 -12.93
CA ARG A 98 -8.12 13.52 -13.74
C ARG A 98 -8.29 12.02 -13.45
N ILE A 99 -7.20 11.35 -13.07
CA ILE A 99 -7.19 9.94 -12.68
C ILE A 99 -7.70 9.80 -11.24
N LEU A 100 -7.27 10.68 -10.34
CA LEU A 100 -7.72 10.71 -8.94
C LEU A 100 -9.24 10.86 -8.82
N GLY A 101 -9.85 11.72 -9.64
CA GLY A 101 -11.30 11.93 -9.64
C GLY A 101 -12.12 10.73 -10.14
N LEU A 102 -11.49 9.70 -10.70
CA LEU A 102 -12.16 8.48 -11.17
C LEU A 102 -12.14 7.35 -10.12
N LEU A 103 -11.24 7.41 -9.12
CA LEU A 103 -10.98 6.33 -8.17
C LEU A 103 -10.81 6.83 -6.74
N ASP A 104 -11.61 6.31 -5.81
CA ASP A 104 -11.39 6.52 -4.38
C ASP A 104 -10.13 5.75 -3.89
N GLU A 105 -9.43 6.29 -2.88
CA GLU A 105 -8.22 5.69 -2.30
C GLU A 105 -8.45 4.26 -1.77
N GLY A 106 -9.62 4.00 -1.18
CA GLY A 106 -10.01 2.68 -0.72
C GLY A 106 -10.23 1.70 -1.87
N LEU A 107 -10.83 2.14 -2.98
CA LEU A 107 -11.02 1.30 -4.16
C LEU A 107 -9.70 0.91 -4.83
N ALA A 108 -8.73 1.82 -4.87
CA ALA A 108 -7.40 1.56 -5.37
C ALA A 108 -6.69 0.48 -4.54
N VAL A 109 -6.72 0.59 -3.21
CA VAL A 109 -6.15 -0.42 -2.30
C VAL A 109 -6.87 -1.76 -2.46
N LEU A 110 -8.21 -1.76 -2.48
CA LEU A 110 -9.01 -2.98 -2.64
C LEU A 110 -8.72 -3.71 -3.95
N TYR A 111 -8.59 -2.97 -5.06
CA TYR A 111 -8.23 -3.54 -6.36
C TYR A 111 -6.91 -4.30 -6.29
N VAL A 112 -5.87 -3.70 -5.68
CA VAL A 112 -4.55 -4.33 -5.59
C VAL A 112 -4.55 -5.50 -4.60
N VAL A 113 -5.21 -5.38 -3.45
CA VAL A 113 -5.36 -6.48 -2.49
C VAL A 113 -5.98 -7.69 -3.16
N LYS A 114 -7.09 -7.54 -3.90
CA LYS A 114 -7.71 -8.64 -4.65
C LYS A 114 -6.75 -9.25 -5.67
N LYS A 115 -5.93 -8.44 -6.33
CA LYS A 115 -4.98 -8.90 -7.35
C LYS A 115 -3.83 -9.74 -6.77
N VAL A 116 -3.39 -9.43 -5.55
CA VAL A 116 -2.29 -10.15 -4.87
C VAL A 116 -2.77 -11.04 -3.74
N GLN A 117 -4.08 -11.29 -3.63
CA GLN A 117 -4.69 -11.98 -2.48
C GLN A 117 -4.09 -13.36 -2.21
N SER A 118 -3.68 -14.09 -3.26
CA SER A 118 -3.06 -15.40 -3.12
C SER A 118 -1.68 -15.36 -2.44
N LYS A 119 -1.03 -14.19 -2.40
CA LYS A 119 0.24 -13.95 -1.70
C LYS A 119 0.05 -13.45 -0.27
N ILE A 120 -1.17 -13.07 0.15
CA ILE A 120 -1.45 -12.63 1.52
C ILE A 120 -1.72 -13.88 2.37
N THR A 121 -0.64 -14.54 2.75
CA THR A 121 -0.68 -15.80 3.53
C THR A 121 -0.88 -15.52 5.03
N PRO A 122 -1.17 -16.56 5.85
CA PRO A 122 -1.18 -16.42 7.31
C PRO A 122 0.13 -15.83 7.86
N GLU A 123 1.28 -16.17 7.28
CA GLU A 123 2.58 -15.65 7.69
C GLU A 123 2.73 -14.15 7.37
N ILE A 124 2.16 -13.68 6.26
CA ILE A 124 2.09 -12.24 5.96
C ILE A 124 1.20 -11.53 6.99
N ASN A 125 0.04 -12.10 7.31
CA ASN A 125 -0.86 -11.52 8.31
C ASN A 125 -0.21 -11.47 9.70
N ALA A 126 0.55 -12.49 10.10
CA ALA A 126 1.31 -12.49 11.34
C ALA A 126 2.32 -11.32 11.39
N LYS A 127 3.10 -11.11 10.33
CA LYS A 127 4.05 -9.97 10.24
C LYS A 127 3.36 -8.60 10.28
N VAL A 128 2.19 -8.52 9.65
CA VAL A 128 1.35 -7.30 9.70
C VAL A 128 0.91 -7.03 11.13
N ASP A 129 0.37 -8.03 11.82
CA ASP A 129 -0.12 -7.89 13.18
C ASP A 129 1.02 -7.60 14.16
N GLU A 130 2.21 -8.21 14.00
CA GLU A 130 3.43 -7.86 14.74
C GLU A 130 3.80 -6.37 14.57
N THR A 131 3.78 -5.88 13.33
CA THR A 131 4.10 -4.46 13.05
C THR A 131 3.07 -3.53 13.63
N LEU A 132 1.79 -3.85 13.49
CA LEU A 132 0.70 -3.06 14.06
C LEU A 132 0.79 -3.06 15.60
N ASN A 133 1.12 -4.19 16.22
CA ASN A 133 1.31 -4.27 17.66
C ASN A 133 2.51 -3.43 18.12
N ALA A 134 3.60 -3.46 17.37
CA ALA A 134 4.76 -2.61 17.66
C ALA A 134 4.45 -1.11 17.51
N TRP A 135 3.55 -0.73 16.58
CA TRP A 135 3.20 0.68 16.33
C TRP A 135 2.08 1.22 17.20
N PHE A 136 1.13 0.38 17.62
CA PHE A 136 -0.10 0.79 18.30
C PHE A 136 -0.27 0.16 19.69
N GLY A 137 0.60 -0.77 20.10
CA GLY A 137 0.41 -1.64 21.26
C GLY A 137 -0.32 -2.94 20.90
N THR A 138 -0.21 -3.95 21.77
CA THR A 138 -1.03 -5.15 21.71
C THR A 138 -2.49 -4.79 21.99
N GLU A 139 -3.42 -5.47 21.33
CA GLU A 139 -4.82 -5.42 21.75
C GLU A 139 -5.00 -6.30 23.00
N GLU A 140 -4.38 -5.91 24.12
CA GLU A 140 -4.63 -6.53 25.42
C GLU A 140 -5.83 -5.84 26.09
N THR A 141 -6.99 -6.49 25.95
CA THR A 141 -8.14 -6.50 26.88
C THR A 141 -8.57 -5.18 27.51
N ALA A 142 -9.59 -4.56 26.92
CA ALA A 142 -10.61 -3.84 27.70
C ALA A 142 -11.46 -4.85 28.51
N GLN A 143 -10.83 -5.53 29.48
CA GLN A 143 -11.47 -6.31 30.53
C GLN A 143 -10.68 -6.16 31.83
N THR A 144 -10.90 -5.05 32.53
CA THR A 144 -10.76 -4.89 33.99
C THR A 144 -11.41 -3.53 34.29
N THR A 145 -12.38 -3.34 35.19
CA THR A 145 -12.70 -3.97 36.48
C THR A 145 -14.20 -3.86 36.76
N GLU A 146 -14.82 -4.96 37.14
CA GLU A 146 -16.03 -5.00 37.97
C GLU A 146 -15.69 -4.45 39.37
N PRO A 147 -16.51 -3.58 40.00
CA PRO A 147 -16.65 -3.57 41.43
C PRO A 147 -17.87 -4.42 41.79
N ALA A 148 -17.59 -5.55 42.43
CA ALA A 148 -18.59 -6.26 43.23
C ALA A 148 -18.88 -5.41 44.47
N GLU A 149 -20.11 -4.91 44.59
CA GLU A 149 -20.82 -4.70 45.87
C GLU A 149 -22.30 -5.04 45.69
#